data_AF-A0A931JXC5-F1
#
_entry.id   AF-A0A931JXC5-F1
#
_cell.length_a   1.000
_cell.length_b   1.000
_cell.length_c   1.000
_cell.angle_alpha   90.00
_cell.angle_beta   90.00
_cell.angle_gamma   90.00
#
_symmetry.space_group_name_H-M   'P 1'
#
loop_
_entity.id
_entity.type
_entity.pdbx_description
1 polymer ?
#
loop_
_entity_poly.entity_id
_entity_poly.type
_entity_poly.pdbx_seq_one_letter_code
_entity_poly.pdbx_strand_id
1 'polypeptide(L)'
;MRHYFAAFAASSVLLFAGSVACGQLAIVNNMAGSYMDISSTGTPLNLSDDGQVTLITGINATIFNTNVVTISNNMAVGFGTAASGGTAPPSNTTLPNNSFFGGNQAVAVLWDNPGPGTGGMSGVFYQEFADMYVIQWNMLPKGDPGSTATVELQVFGGAARRGEVYAQWLFQDVEQSGVRRFGTVGYQSGIDSQFNDILYSIDQNNVEFIRNGTVLTLTTAVPAPGALLVMLGLAPLSRRRR
;
A
#
# COMPACT_ATOMS: atom_id res chain seq x y z
N MET A 1 66.85 8.24 -42.96
CA MET A 1 65.72 8.98 -42.36
C MET A 1 64.89 7.98 -41.58
N ARG A 2 64.83 8.11 -40.23
CA ARG A 2 64.06 7.22 -39.35
C ARG A 2 62.76 7.92 -38.97
N HIS A 3 61.62 7.37 -39.40
CA HIS A 3 60.30 7.87 -39.05
C HIS A 3 59.87 7.28 -37.70
N TYR A 4 59.70 8.13 -36.69
CA TYR A 4 59.09 7.77 -35.41
C TYR A 4 57.59 8.03 -35.48
N PHE A 5 56.78 6.98 -35.43
CA PHE A 5 55.33 7.08 -35.26
C PHE A 5 55.02 7.06 -33.75
N ALA A 6 54.56 8.20 -33.22
CA ALA A 6 54.03 8.30 -31.86
C ALA A 6 52.55 7.90 -31.88
N ALA A 7 52.21 6.79 -31.23
CA ALA A 7 50.83 6.37 -31.05
C ALA A 7 50.24 7.05 -29.80
N PHE A 8 49.25 7.92 -29.99
CA PHE A 8 48.45 8.50 -28.92
C PHE A 8 47.43 7.47 -28.42
N ALA A 9 47.56 7.03 -27.17
CA ALA A 9 46.55 6.21 -26.50
C ALA A 9 45.47 7.15 -25.92
N ALA A 10 44.29 7.17 -26.54
CA ALA A 10 43.12 7.84 -25.98
C ALA A 10 42.57 7.01 -24.82
N SER A 11 42.66 7.53 -23.59
CA SER A 11 42.00 6.93 -22.43
C SER A 11 40.54 7.39 -22.40
N SER A 12 39.61 6.47 -22.65
CA SER A 12 38.18 6.70 -22.48
C SER A 12 37.83 6.61 -21.00
N VAL A 13 37.46 7.74 -20.39
CA VAL A 13 36.87 7.77 -19.05
C VAL A 13 35.40 7.41 -19.19
N LEU A 14 35.01 6.21 -18.72
CA LEU A 14 33.60 5.86 -18.54
C LEU A 14 33.07 6.59 -17.30
N LEU A 15 32.24 7.61 -17.52
CA LEU A 15 31.41 8.21 -16.47
C LEU A 15 30.21 7.29 -16.23
N PHE A 16 30.23 6.54 -15.13
CA PHE A 16 29.03 5.87 -14.64
C PHE A 16 28.18 6.88 -13.89
N ALA A 17 27.13 7.39 -14.54
CA ALA A 17 26.04 8.04 -13.83
C ALA A 17 25.31 6.95 -13.04
N GLY A 18 25.57 6.85 -11.74
CA GLY A 18 24.79 6.00 -10.85
C GLY A 18 23.37 6.56 -10.79
N SER A 19 22.41 5.90 -11.45
CA SER A 19 21.00 6.15 -11.18
C SER A 19 20.72 5.71 -9.75
N VAL A 20 20.48 6.67 -8.85
CA VAL A 20 19.83 6.38 -7.57
C VAL A 20 18.47 5.80 -7.89
N ALA A 21 18.32 4.48 -7.72
CA ALA A 21 17.04 3.83 -7.79
C ALA A 21 16.20 4.36 -6.62
N CYS A 22 15.15 5.14 -6.92
CA CYS A 22 14.11 5.39 -5.95
C CYS A 22 13.54 4.04 -5.53
N GLY A 23 13.45 3.78 -4.22
CA GLY A 23 12.86 2.54 -3.71
C GLY A 23 11.42 2.42 -4.20
N GLN A 24 11.14 1.39 -4.99
CA GLN A 24 9.79 1.06 -5.43
C GLN A 24 9.00 0.59 -4.20
N LEU A 25 7.76 1.02 -4.02
CA LEU A 25 6.94 0.48 -2.93
C LEU A 25 6.42 -0.93 -3.27
N ALA A 26 6.16 -1.74 -2.25
CA ALA A 26 5.58 -3.07 -2.35
C ALA A 26 4.64 -3.37 -1.18
N ILE A 27 3.65 -4.24 -1.43
CA ILE A 27 2.85 -4.88 -0.40
C ILE A 27 3.39 -6.30 -0.21
N VAL A 28 3.88 -6.61 0.98
CA VAL A 28 4.47 -7.92 1.33
C VAL A 28 3.69 -8.58 2.47
N ASN A 29 3.79 -9.91 2.58
CA ASN A 29 3.08 -10.70 3.60
C ASN A 29 4.02 -11.49 4.54
N ASN A 30 5.30 -11.13 4.57
CA ASN A 30 6.35 -11.80 5.34
C ASN A 30 6.91 -10.95 6.49
N MET A 31 6.26 -9.82 6.80
CA MET A 31 6.62 -8.96 7.93
C MET A 31 5.66 -9.19 9.09
N ALA A 32 6.19 -9.22 10.30
CA ALA A 32 5.38 -9.36 11.50
C ALA A 32 4.51 -8.11 11.73
N GLY A 33 3.29 -8.34 12.19
CA GLY A 33 2.35 -7.34 12.68
C GLY A 33 1.50 -7.97 13.77
N SER A 34 0.78 -7.15 14.55
CA SER A 34 -0.10 -7.63 15.60
C SER A 34 -1.37 -6.81 15.62
N TYR A 35 -2.50 -7.51 15.57
CA TYR A 35 -3.83 -6.91 15.62
C TYR A 35 -4.04 -6.17 16.95
N MET A 36 -4.69 -5.02 16.90
CA MET A 36 -4.97 -4.17 18.05
C MET A 36 -6.46 -3.87 18.14
N ASP A 37 -7.17 -4.67 18.95
CA ASP A 37 -8.59 -4.43 19.15
C ASP A 37 -8.84 -3.09 19.87
N ILE A 38 -9.28 -2.11 19.10
CA ILE A 38 -9.71 -0.78 19.53
C ILE A 38 -11.25 -0.67 19.57
N SER A 39 -12.02 -1.75 19.40
CA SER A 39 -13.49 -1.69 19.39
C SER A 39 -14.10 -1.21 20.71
N SER A 40 -13.35 -1.31 21.81
CA SER A 40 -13.76 -0.84 23.15
C SER A 40 -13.05 0.42 23.63
N THR A 41 -11.95 0.82 22.99
CA THR A 41 -11.10 1.95 23.42
C THR A 41 -11.04 3.09 22.40
N GLY A 42 -11.27 2.78 21.13
CA GLY A 42 -11.25 3.73 20.03
C GLY A 42 -12.49 4.61 19.98
N THR A 43 -12.37 5.74 19.28
CA THR A 43 -13.50 6.63 19.03
C THR A 43 -14.38 6.03 17.93
N PRO A 44 -15.67 5.76 18.18
CA PRO A 44 -16.58 5.28 17.14
C PRO A 44 -16.88 6.42 16.15
N LEU A 45 -16.79 6.12 14.85
CA LEU A 45 -16.99 7.11 13.79
C LEU A 45 -18.44 7.23 13.31
N ASN A 46 -19.32 6.28 13.67
CA ASN A 46 -20.76 6.29 13.40
C ASN A 46 -21.12 6.63 11.94
N LEU A 47 -20.55 5.88 10.98
CA LEU A 47 -20.74 6.13 9.56
C LEU A 47 -22.09 5.56 9.07
N SER A 48 -22.73 6.25 8.13
CA SER A 48 -23.87 5.72 7.38
C SER A 48 -23.42 4.67 6.38
N ASP A 49 -24.39 4.03 5.72
CA ASP A 49 -24.11 3.30 4.47
C ASP A 49 -23.42 4.22 3.45
N ASP A 50 -22.38 3.70 2.80
CA ASP A 50 -21.42 4.46 1.96
C ASP A 50 -20.82 5.73 2.62
N GLY A 51 -20.96 5.84 3.94
CA GLY A 51 -20.58 7.00 4.71
C GLY A 51 -19.06 7.13 4.85
N GLN A 52 -18.61 8.36 5.07
CA GLN A 52 -17.22 8.64 5.36
C GLN A 52 -17.07 9.81 6.32
N VAL A 53 -15.92 9.87 6.98
CA VAL A 53 -15.54 10.99 7.83
C VAL A 53 -14.11 11.41 7.51
N THR A 54 -13.87 12.71 7.46
CA THR A 54 -12.52 13.27 7.37
C THR A 54 -12.07 13.71 8.76
N LEU A 55 -10.87 13.29 9.14
CA LEU A 55 -10.22 13.62 10.39
C LEU A 55 -8.85 14.27 10.10
N ILE A 56 -8.35 15.01 11.07
CA ILE A 56 -6.96 15.49 11.08
C ILE A 56 -6.21 14.67 12.11
N THR A 57 -5.19 13.92 11.67
CA THR A 57 -4.34 13.10 12.54
C THR A 57 -3.14 13.90 13.07
N GLY A 58 -2.72 13.64 14.31
CA GLY A 58 -1.44 14.10 14.85
C GLY A 58 -0.23 13.30 14.33
N ILE A 59 -0.46 12.18 13.66
CA ILE A 59 0.58 11.27 13.16
C ILE A 59 1.06 11.72 11.79
N ASN A 60 2.34 12.06 11.70
CA ASN A 60 2.97 12.39 10.43
C ASN A 60 3.50 11.12 9.75
N ALA A 61 2.69 10.50 8.90
CA ALA A 61 3.09 9.37 8.08
C ALA A 61 3.73 9.84 6.77
N THR A 62 5.06 9.71 6.66
CA THR A 62 5.87 10.35 5.61
C THR A 62 5.47 9.95 4.19
N ILE A 63 5.00 8.72 3.97
CA ILE A 63 4.56 8.29 2.64
C ILE A 63 3.31 9.03 2.16
N PHE A 64 2.43 9.43 3.08
CA PHE A 64 1.13 10.01 2.76
C PHE A 64 1.17 11.54 2.64
N ASN A 65 2.27 12.17 3.09
CA ASN A 65 2.54 13.61 2.97
C ASN A 65 1.37 14.52 3.38
N THR A 66 0.54 14.05 4.32
CA THR A 66 -0.65 14.76 4.79
C THR A 66 -1.05 14.25 6.16
N ASN A 67 -1.72 15.11 6.91
CA ASN A 67 -2.39 14.77 8.15
C ASN A 67 -3.91 14.69 7.99
N VAL A 68 -4.43 14.84 6.77
CA VAL A 68 -5.87 14.75 6.49
C VAL A 68 -6.19 13.35 6.01
N VAL A 69 -7.03 12.65 6.77
CA VAL A 69 -7.39 11.25 6.52
C VAL A 69 -8.89 11.14 6.37
N THR A 70 -9.36 10.57 5.27
CA THR A 70 -10.78 10.30 5.03
C THR A 70 -11.04 8.81 5.14
N ILE A 71 -11.80 8.42 6.15
CA ILE A 71 -12.12 7.03 6.46
C ILE A 71 -13.50 6.73 5.93
N SER A 72 -13.62 5.71 5.09
CA SER A 72 -14.89 5.24 4.55
C SER A 72 -15.36 3.98 5.26
N ASN A 73 -16.67 3.82 5.37
CA ASN A 73 -17.32 2.58 5.75
C ASN A 73 -16.97 1.43 4.79
N ASN A 74 -16.69 1.73 3.52
CA ASN A 74 -16.34 0.76 2.48
C ASN A 74 -14.91 0.21 2.63
N MET A 75 -14.38 0.07 3.85
CA MET A 75 -13.07 -0.50 4.17
C MET A 75 -11.93 0.13 3.34
N ALA A 76 -11.93 1.46 3.26
CA ALA A 76 -11.00 2.23 2.46
C ALA A 76 -10.66 3.57 3.12
N VAL A 77 -9.46 4.08 2.82
CA VAL A 77 -8.92 5.31 3.43
C VAL A 77 -8.27 6.18 2.37
N GLY A 78 -8.72 7.43 2.26
CA GLY A 78 -8.10 8.45 1.41
C GLY A 78 -7.19 9.38 2.22
N PHE A 79 -6.15 9.89 1.57
CA PHE A 79 -5.16 10.80 2.16
C PHE A 79 -5.12 12.10 1.37
N GLY A 80 -5.12 13.23 2.09
CA GLY A 80 -5.03 14.56 1.50
C GLY A 80 -6.32 15.34 1.61
N THR A 81 -6.41 16.46 0.88
CA THR A 81 -7.60 17.32 0.89
C THR A 81 -8.84 16.50 0.64
N ALA A 82 -9.75 16.48 1.63
CA ALA A 82 -11.02 15.78 1.60
C ALA A 82 -11.62 15.94 0.22
N ALA A 83 -11.72 14.82 -0.51
CA ALA A 83 -12.01 14.83 -1.93
C ALA A 83 -13.22 15.73 -2.16
N SER A 84 -13.02 16.85 -2.87
CA SER A 84 -14.10 17.65 -3.42
C SER A 84 -14.84 16.91 -4.54
N GLY A 85 -14.92 15.57 -4.48
CA GLY A 85 -15.61 14.78 -5.49
C GLY A 85 -15.53 13.25 -5.44
N GLY A 86 -15.03 12.60 -4.38
CA GLY A 86 -14.95 11.13 -4.40
C GLY A 86 -15.04 10.45 -3.03
N THR A 87 -16.05 9.59 -2.88
CA THR A 87 -16.07 8.53 -1.88
C THR A 87 -15.26 7.33 -2.38
N ALA A 88 -15.02 6.31 -1.55
CA ALA A 88 -14.68 5.00 -2.07
C ALA A 88 -15.97 4.45 -2.75
N PRO A 89 -16.00 4.27 -4.09
CA PRO A 89 -17.21 3.80 -4.75
C PRO A 89 -17.63 2.42 -4.23
N PRO A 90 -18.90 2.03 -4.32
CA PRO A 90 -19.37 0.75 -3.81
C PRO A 90 -18.87 -0.45 -4.63
N SER A 91 -18.18 -0.25 -5.76
CA SER A 91 -17.74 -1.34 -6.63
C SER A 91 -16.23 -1.44 -6.68
N ASN A 92 -15.73 -2.66 -6.50
CA ASN A 92 -14.31 -2.98 -6.61
C ASN A 92 -13.78 -2.62 -7.99
N THR A 93 -12.62 -1.99 -8.02
CA THR A 93 -11.91 -1.68 -9.27
C THR A 93 -10.42 -1.80 -9.08
N THR A 94 -9.71 -1.90 -10.20
CA THR A 94 -8.24 -1.86 -10.24
C THR A 94 -7.76 -0.48 -9.77
N LEU A 95 -6.65 -0.47 -9.02
CA LEU A 95 -5.93 0.75 -8.67
C LEU A 95 -4.77 0.98 -9.66
N PRO A 96 -4.48 2.23 -10.05
CA PRO A 96 -5.14 3.47 -9.61
C PRO A 96 -6.52 3.66 -10.24
N ASN A 97 -7.41 4.37 -9.55
CA ASN A 97 -8.74 4.74 -10.04
C ASN A 97 -9.10 6.19 -9.68
N ASN A 98 -9.49 6.97 -10.69
CA ASN A 98 -9.87 8.38 -10.52
C ASN A 98 -11.15 8.58 -9.70
N SER A 99 -12.04 7.60 -9.65
CA SER A 99 -13.25 7.62 -8.81
C SER A 99 -12.95 7.23 -7.36
N PHE A 100 -11.85 6.50 -7.10
CA PHE A 100 -11.44 6.13 -5.73
C PHE A 100 -10.80 7.34 -5.05
N PHE A 101 -11.54 7.97 -4.13
CA PHE A 101 -11.16 9.23 -3.45
C PHE A 101 -10.75 10.36 -4.41
N GLY A 102 -11.40 10.44 -5.57
CA GLY A 102 -11.11 11.47 -6.58
C GLY A 102 -9.71 11.32 -7.22
N GLY A 103 -9.14 10.11 -7.21
CA GLY A 103 -7.83 9.83 -7.77
C GLY A 103 -6.67 10.27 -6.87
N ASN A 104 -6.95 10.67 -5.63
CA ASN A 104 -5.93 11.00 -4.65
C ASN A 104 -5.26 9.75 -4.08
N GLN A 105 -4.21 9.96 -3.31
CA GLN A 105 -3.55 8.90 -2.57
C GLN A 105 -4.54 8.19 -1.63
N ALA A 106 -4.58 6.86 -1.69
CA ALA A 106 -5.55 6.08 -0.94
C ALA A 106 -5.09 4.64 -0.71
N VAL A 107 -5.70 4.00 0.28
CA VAL A 107 -5.53 2.60 0.63
C VAL A 107 -6.89 1.90 0.57
N ALA A 108 -6.93 0.78 -0.13
CA ALA A 108 -8.03 -0.18 -0.10
C ALA A 108 -7.65 -1.30 0.89
N VAL A 109 -8.44 -1.50 1.94
CA VAL A 109 -8.12 -2.46 3.03
C VAL A 109 -8.73 -3.81 2.75
N LEU A 110 -10.02 -3.78 2.47
CA LEU A 110 -10.81 -4.86 1.90
C LEU A 110 -11.99 -4.18 1.20
N TRP A 111 -11.64 -3.19 0.38
CA TRP A 111 -12.58 -2.24 -0.19
C TRP A 111 -13.63 -2.99 -1.00
N ASP A 112 -14.91 -2.75 -0.70
CA ASP A 112 -16.09 -3.18 -1.45
C ASP A 112 -17.33 -2.50 -0.86
N ASN A 113 -18.50 -2.70 -1.46
CA ASN A 113 -19.77 -2.41 -0.80
C ASN A 113 -19.97 -3.37 0.40
N PRO A 114 -20.13 -2.87 1.64
CA PRO A 114 -20.51 -3.69 2.79
C PRO A 114 -21.94 -4.27 2.67
N GLY A 115 -22.75 -3.79 1.73
CA GLY A 115 -24.13 -4.20 1.47
C GLY A 115 -25.15 -3.27 2.13
N PRO A 116 -26.46 -3.35 1.77
CA PRO A 116 -27.48 -2.44 2.28
C PRO A 116 -27.77 -2.71 3.77
N GLY A 117 -27.01 -2.07 4.65
CA GLY A 117 -27.30 -2.03 6.08
C GLY A 117 -28.43 -1.04 6.35
N THR A 118 -29.62 -1.53 6.67
CA THR A 118 -30.83 -0.72 6.94
C THR A 118 -30.82 0.03 8.28
N GLY A 119 -29.67 0.20 8.91
CA GLY A 119 -29.45 0.96 10.13
C GLY A 119 -27.98 1.32 10.23
N GLY A 120 -27.65 2.50 10.76
CA GLY A 120 -26.30 3.05 10.78
C GLY A 120 -25.25 1.98 11.08
N MET A 121 -24.23 1.88 10.23
CA MET A 121 -23.19 0.88 10.38
C MET A 121 -22.26 1.32 11.52
N SER A 122 -22.63 0.93 12.73
CA SER A 122 -21.71 0.91 13.86
C SER A 122 -20.64 -0.14 13.59
N GLY A 123 -19.37 0.18 13.79
CA GLY A 123 -18.28 -0.78 13.56
C GLY A 123 -16.98 -0.16 13.11
N VAL A 124 -16.97 1.12 12.73
CA VAL A 124 -15.71 1.81 12.36
C VAL A 124 -15.19 2.61 13.55
N PHE A 125 -13.98 2.27 13.98
CA PHE A 125 -13.30 2.88 15.13
C PHE A 125 -11.97 3.49 14.69
N TYR A 126 -11.59 4.57 15.37
CA TYR A 126 -10.32 5.27 15.16
C TYR A 126 -9.63 5.51 16.49
N GLN A 127 -8.32 5.27 16.54
CA GLN A 127 -7.50 5.59 17.70
C GLN A 127 -6.08 6.00 17.30
N GLU A 128 -5.59 7.10 17.87
CA GLU A 128 -4.19 7.48 17.78
C GLU A 128 -3.38 6.93 18.95
N PHE A 129 -2.14 6.58 18.65
CA PHE A 129 -1.10 6.22 19.59
C PHE A 129 0.07 7.20 19.46
N ALA A 130 1.19 6.94 20.12
CA ALA A 130 2.33 7.87 20.09
C ALA A 130 2.98 8.00 18.70
N ASP A 131 3.02 6.92 17.93
CA ASP A 131 3.76 6.82 16.66
C ASP A 131 2.95 6.18 15.53
N MET A 132 1.67 5.93 15.72
CA MET A 132 0.78 5.39 14.70
C MET A 132 -0.67 5.74 15.01
N TYR A 133 -1.55 5.55 14.04
CA TYR A 133 -2.98 5.45 14.29
C TYR A 133 -3.52 4.15 13.73
N VAL A 134 -4.65 3.73 14.30
CA VAL A 134 -5.34 2.49 13.96
C VAL A 134 -6.76 2.83 13.53
N ILE A 135 -7.19 2.22 12.43
CA ILE A 135 -8.57 2.21 11.97
C ILE A 135 -9.03 0.76 11.98
N GLN A 136 -10.09 0.48 12.71
CA GLN A 136 -10.68 -0.85 12.79
C GLN A 136 -12.10 -0.82 12.21
N TRP A 137 -12.38 -1.72 11.27
CA TRP A 137 -13.72 -2.09 10.86
C TRP A 137 -14.05 -3.40 11.57
N ASN A 138 -14.87 -3.32 12.61
CA ASN A 138 -15.21 -4.42 13.50
C ASN A 138 -16.56 -5.01 13.12
N MET A 139 -16.59 -6.30 12.78
CA MET A 139 -17.81 -7.03 12.43
C MET A 139 -18.67 -6.32 11.37
N LEU A 140 -18.01 -5.68 10.40
CA LEU A 140 -18.71 -4.92 9.37
C LEU A 140 -19.38 -5.88 8.38
N PRO A 141 -20.67 -5.70 8.02
CA PRO A 141 -21.32 -6.53 7.01
C PRO A 141 -20.51 -6.59 5.70
N LYS A 142 -20.43 -7.78 5.10
CA LYS A 142 -19.66 -7.96 3.87
C LYS A 142 -20.14 -9.16 3.05
N GLY A 143 -20.55 -8.91 1.81
CA GLY A 143 -20.94 -9.96 0.87
C GLY A 143 -22.33 -10.52 1.19
N ASP A 144 -22.40 -11.81 1.56
CA ASP A 144 -23.66 -12.49 1.81
C ASP A 144 -24.34 -11.99 3.11
N PRO A 145 -25.68 -11.96 3.19
CA PRO A 145 -26.39 -11.59 4.41
C PRO A 145 -25.91 -12.39 5.64
N GLY A 146 -25.58 -11.67 6.72
CA GLY A 146 -25.07 -12.25 7.96
C GLY A 146 -23.56 -12.50 7.99
N SER A 147 -22.86 -12.29 6.87
CA SER A 147 -21.40 -12.38 6.82
C SER A 147 -20.78 -11.05 7.22
N THR A 148 -19.75 -11.12 8.06
CA THR A 148 -19.07 -9.93 8.60
C THR A 148 -17.56 -10.06 8.47
N ALA A 149 -16.89 -8.91 8.37
CA ALA A 149 -15.44 -8.81 8.33
C ALA A 149 -14.93 -7.97 9.51
N THR A 150 -13.91 -8.48 10.19
CA THR A 150 -13.11 -7.70 11.14
C THR A 150 -11.71 -7.49 10.58
N VAL A 151 -11.40 -6.24 10.24
CA VAL A 151 -10.13 -5.81 9.63
C VAL A 151 -9.60 -4.53 10.25
N GLU A 152 -8.30 -4.34 10.14
CA GLU A 152 -7.59 -3.21 10.72
C GLU A 152 -6.56 -2.65 9.74
N LEU A 153 -6.45 -1.33 9.71
CA LEU A 153 -5.35 -0.59 9.08
C LEU A 153 -4.55 0.13 10.17
N GLN A 154 -3.27 -0.21 10.29
CA GLN A 154 -2.30 0.53 11.08
C GLN A 154 -1.49 1.43 10.15
N VAL A 155 -1.37 2.72 10.48
CA VAL A 155 -0.55 3.68 9.73
C VAL A 155 0.50 4.25 10.65
N PHE A 156 1.77 4.08 10.27
CA PHE A 156 2.92 4.42 11.10
C PHE A 156 3.45 5.81 10.76
N GLY A 157 3.74 6.59 11.80
CA GLY A 157 4.37 7.90 11.72
C GLY A 157 5.90 7.86 11.66
N GLY A 158 6.46 8.98 11.21
CA GLY A 158 7.89 9.18 11.05
C GLY A 158 8.47 8.49 9.81
N ALA A 159 9.77 8.71 9.57
CA ALA A 159 10.53 7.92 8.60
C ALA A 159 10.63 6.49 9.14
N ALA A 160 9.67 5.66 8.74
CA ALA A 160 9.51 4.23 8.99
C ALA A 160 10.51 3.63 10.01
N ARG A 161 10.20 3.76 11.29
CA ARG A 161 11.07 3.33 12.41
C ARG A 161 11.25 1.81 12.53
N ARG A 162 10.68 1.02 11.61
CA ARG A 162 10.72 -0.45 11.59
C ARG A 162 11.00 -1.00 10.19
N GLY A 163 12.17 -0.72 9.61
CA GLY A 163 12.53 -1.32 8.32
C GLY A 163 11.56 -0.95 7.18
N GLU A 164 11.24 0.34 7.07
CA GLU A 164 10.47 0.89 5.96
C GLU A 164 8.97 0.53 5.94
N VAL A 165 8.39 0.09 7.06
CA VAL A 165 6.93 -0.12 7.20
C VAL A 165 6.17 1.22 7.29
N TYR A 166 5.26 1.43 6.34
CA TYR A 166 4.41 2.61 6.28
C TYR A 166 2.97 2.34 6.76
N ALA A 167 2.44 1.17 6.41
CA ALA A 167 1.11 0.75 6.81
C ALA A 167 1.03 -0.78 6.89
N GLN A 168 0.13 -1.29 7.72
CA GLN A 168 -0.19 -2.70 7.80
C GLN A 168 -1.69 -2.94 7.75
N TRP A 169 -2.09 -3.95 6.96
CA TRP A 169 -3.43 -4.49 6.92
C TRP A 169 -3.46 -5.77 7.74
N LEU A 170 -4.35 -5.87 8.72
CA LEU A 170 -4.46 -7.03 9.60
C LEU A 170 -5.90 -7.55 9.56
N PHE A 171 -6.03 -8.87 9.46
CA PHE A 171 -7.32 -9.54 9.22
C PHE A 171 -7.61 -10.53 10.34
N GLN A 172 -8.73 -10.37 11.06
CA GLN A 172 -9.07 -11.23 12.21
C GLN A 172 -10.27 -12.13 11.98
N ASP A 173 -11.34 -11.64 11.35
CA ASP A 173 -12.58 -12.39 11.12
C ASP A 173 -13.02 -12.27 9.66
N VAL A 174 -12.18 -12.74 8.73
CA VAL A 174 -12.45 -12.68 7.28
C VAL A 174 -12.70 -14.04 6.66
N GLU A 175 -12.65 -15.08 7.48
CA GLU A 175 -12.79 -16.46 7.03
C GLU A 175 -14.25 -16.92 6.85
N GLN A 176 -15.22 -16.10 7.24
CA GLN A 176 -16.65 -16.35 7.07
C GLN A 176 -17.00 -16.50 5.57
N SER A 177 -18.02 -17.31 5.26
CA SER A 177 -18.51 -17.49 3.89
C SER A 177 -18.82 -16.13 3.25
N GLY A 178 -18.49 -15.95 1.96
CA GLY A 178 -18.77 -14.70 1.25
C GLY A 178 -17.68 -13.63 1.38
N VAL A 179 -17.04 -13.45 2.54
CA VAL A 179 -16.04 -12.38 2.75
C VAL A 179 -14.77 -12.58 1.91
N ARG A 180 -14.27 -13.82 1.85
CA ARG A 180 -13.01 -14.17 1.17
C ARG A 180 -13.01 -13.95 -0.36
N ARG A 181 -14.18 -13.74 -0.97
CA ARG A 181 -14.35 -13.74 -2.43
C ARG A 181 -14.37 -12.34 -3.04
N PHE A 182 -14.51 -11.30 -2.23
CA PHE A 182 -14.84 -9.98 -2.73
C PHE A 182 -14.02 -8.90 -2.03
N GLY A 183 -13.47 -7.99 -2.82
CA GLY A 183 -12.84 -6.78 -2.33
C GLY A 183 -11.46 -6.51 -2.91
N THR A 184 -11.11 -5.24 -2.91
CA THR A 184 -9.81 -4.73 -3.33
C THR A 184 -8.92 -4.52 -2.12
N VAL A 185 -7.67 -5.00 -2.21
CA VAL A 185 -6.60 -4.65 -1.28
C VAL A 185 -5.46 -4.05 -2.07
N GLY A 186 -5.06 -2.85 -1.69
CA GLY A 186 -4.01 -2.14 -2.40
C GLY A 186 -3.79 -0.73 -1.90
N TYR A 187 -2.88 -0.06 -2.59
CA TYR A 187 -2.48 1.31 -2.35
C TYR A 187 -2.36 2.03 -3.69
N GLN A 188 -2.91 3.23 -3.78
CA GLN A 188 -2.63 4.15 -4.88
C GLN A 188 -1.96 5.39 -4.34
N SER A 189 -0.96 5.86 -5.07
CA SER A 189 -0.20 7.07 -4.78
C SER A 189 -0.82 8.34 -5.37
N GLY A 190 -1.79 8.17 -6.25
CA GLY A 190 -2.53 9.24 -6.93
C GLY A 190 -2.47 9.08 -8.45
N ILE A 191 -3.48 9.56 -9.18
CA ILE A 191 -3.63 9.28 -10.63
C ILE A 191 -2.47 9.81 -11.50
N ASP A 192 -1.82 10.89 -11.06
CA ASP A 192 -0.69 11.51 -11.75
C ASP A 192 0.67 11.02 -11.22
N SER A 193 0.67 10.12 -10.24
CA SER A 193 1.90 9.55 -9.66
C SER A 193 2.40 8.41 -10.54
N GLN A 194 3.67 8.48 -10.92
CA GLN A 194 4.19 7.61 -11.97
C GLN A 194 4.70 6.24 -11.50
N PHE A 195 4.79 5.95 -10.19
CA PHE A 195 5.65 4.82 -9.74
C PHE A 195 5.24 4.02 -8.50
N ASN A 196 4.02 4.15 -7.96
CA ASN A 196 3.73 3.61 -6.62
C ASN A 196 2.31 3.05 -6.41
N ASP A 197 1.59 2.71 -7.47
CA ASP A 197 0.29 2.04 -7.32
C ASP A 197 0.49 0.54 -7.23
N ILE A 198 0.06 -0.03 -6.11
CA ILE A 198 0.28 -1.43 -5.77
C ILE A 198 -1.06 -2.07 -5.50
N LEU A 199 -1.43 -2.99 -6.36
CA LEU A 199 -2.59 -3.84 -6.16
C LEU A 199 -2.11 -5.18 -5.61
N TYR A 200 -2.60 -5.56 -4.43
CA TYR A 200 -2.36 -6.89 -3.87
C TYR A 200 -3.41 -7.90 -4.35
N SER A 201 -4.69 -7.51 -4.29
CA SER A 201 -5.81 -8.35 -4.72
C SER A 201 -7.00 -7.51 -5.20
N ILE A 202 -7.77 -8.08 -6.14
CA ILE A 202 -9.08 -7.59 -6.57
C ILE A 202 -9.95 -8.80 -6.91
N ASP A 203 -11.13 -8.91 -6.30
CA ASP A 203 -12.19 -9.88 -6.65
C ASP A 203 -11.70 -11.28 -7.03
N GLN A 204 -10.75 -11.80 -6.27
CA GLN A 204 -10.15 -13.09 -6.56
C GLN A 204 -11.06 -14.19 -6.02
N ASN A 205 -12.01 -14.60 -6.86
CA ASN A 205 -13.00 -15.64 -6.54
C ASN A 205 -12.41 -17.00 -6.11
N ASN A 206 -11.10 -17.24 -6.31
CA ASN A 206 -10.48 -18.56 -6.17
C ASN A 206 -9.08 -18.58 -5.51
N VAL A 207 -8.63 -17.51 -4.85
CA VAL A 207 -7.31 -17.53 -4.19
C VAL A 207 -7.35 -17.00 -2.77
N GLU A 208 -7.15 -17.91 -1.80
CA GLU A 208 -7.19 -17.66 -0.36
C GLU A 208 -5.93 -16.94 0.16
N PHE A 209 -5.61 -15.76 -0.39
CA PHE A 209 -4.43 -14.99 0.04
C PHE A 209 -4.64 -14.27 1.38
N ILE A 210 -5.89 -13.99 1.74
CA ILE A 210 -6.26 -13.31 2.97
C ILE A 210 -7.04 -14.28 3.84
N ARG A 211 -6.53 -14.51 5.06
CA ARG A 211 -7.09 -15.38 6.09
C ARG A 211 -7.00 -14.67 7.43
N ASN A 212 -7.63 -15.25 8.45
CA ASN A 212 -7.44 -14.81 9.81
C ASN A 212 -5.96 -14.92 10.18
N GLY A 213 -5.39 -13.83 10.71
CA GLY A 213 -3.97 -13.70 11.02
C GLY A 213 -3.08 -13.26 9.84
N THR A 214 -3.62 -13.08 8.63
CA THR A 214 -2.86 -12.45 7.54
C THR A 214 -2.43 -11.05 7.95
N VAL A 215 -1.17 -10.71 7.69
CA VAL A 215 -0.63 -9.35 7.78
C VAL A 215 -0.06 -8.98 6.43
N LEU A 216 -0.58 -7.90 5.84
CA LEU A 216 0.02 -7.28 4.67
C LEU A 216 0.71 -6.00 5.10
N THR A 217 1.84 -5.68 4.49
CA THR A 217 2.68 -4.55 4.90
C THR A 217 3.10 -3.74 3.69
N LEU A 218 2.77 -2.44 3.71
CA LEU A 218 3.26 -1.47 2.74
C LEU A 218 4.66 -1.05 3.16
N THR A 219 5.63 -1.32 2.30
CA THR A 219 7.03 -1.02 2.54
C THR A 219 7.72 -0.62 1.24
N THR A 220 8.93 -0.09 1.31
CA THR A 220 9.84 -0.07 0.15
C THR A 220 10.27 -1.49 -0.15
N ALA A 221 10.23 -1.86 -1.43
CA ALA A 221 10.78 -3.10 -1.93
C ALA A 221 12.28 -3.12 -1.61
N VAL A 222 12.67 -3.97 -0.67
CA VAL A 222 14.08 -4.34 -0.53
C VAL A 222 14.44 -5.06 -1.83
N PRO A 223 15.36 -4.54 -2.67
CA PRO A 223 15.77 -5.26 -3.87
C PRO A 223 16.24 -6.65 -3.43
N ALA A 224 15.70 -7.69 -4.07
CA ALA A 224 16.08 -9.05 -3.75
C ALA A 224 17.63 -9.15 -3.74
N PRO A 225 18.26 -9.83 -2.77
CA PRO A 225 19.72 -9.89 -2.62
C PRO A 225 20.54 -10.42 -3.82
N GLY A 226 19.96 -10.59 -5.01
CA GLY A 226 20.59 -11.21 -6.19
C GLY A 226 20.77 -10.32 -7.42
N ALA A 227 20.38 -9.04 -7.42
CA ALA A 227 20.51 -8.18 -8.61
C ALA A 227 21.88 -7.50 -8.77
N LEU A 228 22.96 -8.12 -8.26
CA LEU A 228 24.32 -7.66 -8.58
C LEU A 228 24.67 -8.17 -9.98
N LEU A 229 24.36 -7.38 -11.00
CA LEU A 229 24.74 -7.65 -12.39
C LEU A 229 26.28 -7.62 -12.47
N VAL A 230 26.92 -8.79 -12.35
CA VAL A 230 28.36 -8.95 -12.60
C VAL A 230 28.57 -8.79 -14.11
N MET A 231 28.74 -7.55 -14.56
CA MET A 231 29.30 -7.23 -15.87
C MET A 231 30.79 -7.56 -15.85
N LEU A 232 31.10 -8.86 -15.88
CA LEU A 232 32.43 -9.36 -16.22
C LEU A 232 32.69 -8.98 -17.67
N GLY A 233 33.35 -7.83 -17.86
CA GLY A 233 33.86 -7.40 -19.15
C GLY A 233 34.78 -8.48 -19.72
N LEU A 234 34.29 -9.19 -20.73
CA LEU A 234 35.10 -10.01 -21.63
C LEU A 234 36.00 -9.05 -22.43
N ALA A 235 37.19 -8.77 -21.91
CA ALA A 235 38.24 -8.14 -22.69
C ALA A 235 38.66 -9.10 -23.82
N PRO A 236 38.60 -8.70 -25.10
CA PRO A 236 39.05 -9.56 -26.19
C PRO A 236 40.57 -9.71 -26.13
N LEU A 237 41.03 -10.94 -25.81
CA LEU A 237 42.43 -11.34 -25.95
C LEU A 237 42.81 -11.33 -27.44
N SER A 238 43.48 -10.27 -27.88
CA SER A 238 44.05 -10.20 -29.23
C SER A 238 45.32 -11.06 -29.29
N ARG A 239 45.20 -12.22 -29.95
CA ARG A 239 46.30 -13.17 -30.15
C ARG A 239 47.21 -12.69 -31.28
N ARG A 240 48.30 -11.98 -30.95
CA ARG A 240 49.39 -11.69 -31.90
C ARG A 240 50.06 -13.00 -32.32
N ARG A 241 49.88 -13.43 -33.58
CA ARG A 241 50.74 -14.44 -34.20
C ARG A 241 52.06 -13.77 -34.59
N ARG A 242 53.17 -14.42 -34.23
CA ARG A 242 54.51 -14.15 -34.74
C ARG A 242 54.67 -14.76 -36.12
#